data_AF-A0A942RVW9-F1
#
_entry.id   AF-A0A942RVW9-F1
#
_cell.length_a   1.000
_cell.length_b   1.000
_cell.length_c   1.000
_cell.angle_alpha   90.00
_cell.angle_beta   90.00
_cell.angle_gamma   90.00
#
_symmetry.space_group_name_H-M   'P 1'
#
loop_
_entity.id
_entity.type
_entity.pdbx_description
1 polymer ?
#
loop_
_entity_poly.entity_id
_entity_poly.type
_entity_poly.pdbx_seq_one_letter_code
_entity_poly.pdbx_strand_id
1 'polypeptide(L)'
;MQRCPLCSARLSEAPVCPRCGTELHRVLRSGRLAKAWLSVSLQTLHAGRADVAVLAIRRSLSFKQTPEAKLLKGFLIRRQYRALYQSLGQQNWREARGILDGLRALQGDSETLLRFAELVGYLSFQSNENRTSEE
;
A
#
# COMPACT_ATOMS: atom_id res chain seq x y z
N MET A 1 -2.81 34.32 8.81
CA MET A 1 -4.23 33.98 8.54
C MET A 1 -4.32 32.53 8.07
N GLN A 2 -4.98 31.65 8.83
CA GLN A 2 -5.24 30.28 8.39
C GLN A 2 -6.36 30.26 7.35
N ARG A 3 -6.26 29.38 6.35
CA ARG A 3 -7.27 29.18 5.31
C ARG A 3 -7.82 27.76 5.38
N CYS A 4 -9.09 27.61 5.00
CA CYS A 4 -9.74 26.31 4.90
C CYS A 4 -8.97 25.42 3.91
N PRO A 5 -8.57 24.20 4.29
CA PRO A 5 -7.85 23.30 3.40
C PRO A 5 -8.72 22.74 2.25
N LEU A 6 -10.03 22.99 2.28
CA LEU A 6 -10.99 22.48 1.29
C LEU A 6 -11.41 23.56 0.27
N CYS A 7 -11.80 24.75 0.73
CA CYS A 7 -12.34 25.83 -0.12
C CYS A 7 -11.51 27.12 -0.11
N SER A 8 -10.37 27.12 0.57
CA SER A 8 -9.44 28.26 0.68
C SER A 8 -10.03 29.55 1.28
N ALA A 9 -11.22 29.49 1.88
CA ALA A 9 -11.81 30.59 2.64
C ALA A 9 -10.94 30.96 3.85
N ARG A 10 -10.92 32.25 4.21
CA ARG A 10 -10.30 32.67 5.48
C ARG A 10 -11.06 32.03 6.63
N LEU A 11 -10.33 31.44 7.56
CA LEU A 11 -10.91 30.85 8.76
C LEU A 11 -11.03 31.91 9.84
N SER A 12 -12.18 31.95 10.50
CA SER A 12 -12.33 32.49 11.85
C SER A 12 -11.93 31.39 12.87
N GLU A 13 -11.95 31.70 14.16
CA GLU A 13 -11.68 30.72 15.23
C GLU A 13 -12.76 29.62 15.36
N ALA A 14 -13.81 29.66 14.54
CA ALA A 14 -14.88 28.68 14.54
C ALA A 14 -14.38 27.28 14.13
N PRO A 15 -14.90 26.19 14.75
CA PRO A 15 -14.51 24.81 14.43
C PRO A 15 -15.01 24.33 13.05
N VAL A 16 -15.93 25.09 12.46
CA VAL A 16 -16.56 24.81 11.16
C VAL A 16 -16.21 25.92 10.18
N CYS A 17 -15.87 25.57 8.95
CA CYS A 17 -15.63 26.56 7.92
C CYS A 17 -16.93 27.30 7.56
N PRO A 18 -16.97 28.64 7.62
CA PRO A 18 -18.19 29.40 7.34
C PRO A 18 -18.63 29.33 5.87
N ARG A 19 -17.73 28.97 4.95
CA ARG A 19 -18.03 28.89 3.50
C ARG A 19 -18.52 27.52 3.06
N CYS A 20 -17.86 26.45 3.51
CA CYS A 20 -18.14 25.09 3.03
C CYS A 20 -18.69 24.14 4.10
N GLY A 21 -18.97 24.64 5.30
CA GLY A 21 -19.57 23.86 6.40
C GLY A 21 -18.70 22.73 6.94
N THR A 22 -17.42 22.67 6.54
CA THR A 22 -16.55 21.56 6.91
C THR A 22 -16.05 21.69 8.35
N GLU A 23 -16.19 20.60 9.13
CA GLU A 23 -15.54 20.47 10.42
C GLU A 23 -14.01 20.42 10.26
N LEU A 24 -13.33 21.51 10.64
CA LEU A 24 -11.90 21.69 10.42
C LEU A 24 -11.07 20.68 11.20
N HIS A 25 -11.49 20.34 12.43
CA HIS A 25 -10.80 19.36 13.27
C HIS A 25 -10.68 17.99 12.57
N ARG A 26 -11.75 17.51 11.91
CA ARG A 26 -11.73 16.22 11.21
C ARG A 26 -10.75 16.23 10.04
N VAL A 27 -10.77 17.29 9.22
CA VAL A 27 -9.88 17.41 8.06
C VAL A 27 -8.42 17.51 8.47
N LEU A 28 -8.13 18.32 9.49
CA LEU A 28 -6.78 18.46 10.04
C LEU A 28 -6.29 17.14 10.64
N ARG A 29 -7.15 16.43 11.39
CA ARG A 29 -6.82 15.10 11.94
C ARG A 29 -6.52 14.09 10.84
N SER A 30 -7.32 14.00 9.80
CA SER A 30 -7.06 13.12 8.65
C SER A 30 -5.72 13.45 7.98
N GLY A 31 -5.38 14.74 7.85
CA GLY A 31 -4.08 15.17 7.32
C GLY A 31 -2.90 14.72 8.20
N ARG A 32 -3.03 14.80 9.53
CA ARG A 32 -2.00 14.30 10.46
C ARG A 32 -1.86 12.78 10.40
N LEU A 33 -2.99 12.06 10.35
CA LEU A 33 -3.00 10.60 10.23
C LEU A 33 -2.34 10.13 8.93
N ALA A 34 -2.60 10.79 7.80
CA ALA A 34 -1.93 10.50 6.54
C ALA A 34 -0.40 10.59 6.69
N LYS A 35 0.11 11.68 7.28
CA LYS A 35 1.54 11.87 7.51
C LYS A 35 2.14 10.82 8.45
N ALA A 36 1.43 10.47 9.53
CA ALA A 36 1.87 9.44 10.46
C ALA A 36 2.02 8.08 9.78
N TRP A 37 1.02 7.66 9.01
CA TRP A 37 1.06 6.40 8.27
C TRP A 37 2.11 6.38 7.16
N LEU A 38 2.35 7.51 6.48
CA LEU A 38 3.46 7.63 5.54
C LEU A 38 4.81 7.43 6.25
N SER A 39 4.98 7.99 7.44
CA SER A 39 6.20 7.84 8.24
C SER A 39 6.42 6.38 8.66
N VAL A 40 5.35 5.70 9.11
CA VAL A 40 5.38 4.26 9.41
C VAL A 40 5.82 3.47 8.18
N SER A 41 5.24 3.74 7.01
CA SER A 41 5.59 3.05 5.77
C SER A 41 7.07 3.18 5.43
N LEU A 42 7.64 4.37 5.56
CA LEU A 42 9.07 4.60 5.33
C LEU A 42 9.96 3.86 6.34
N GLN A 43 9.62 3.91 7.62
CA GLN A 43 10.39 3.26 8.68
C GLN A 43 10.38 1.74 8.54
N THR A 44 9.21 1.14 8.28
CA THR A 44 9.10 -0.32 8.12
C THR A 44 9.75 -0.79 6.84
N LEU A 45 9.71 0.01 5.77
CA LEU A 45 10.43 -0.26 4.54
C LEU A 45 11.94 -0.26 4.74
N HIS A 46 12.46 0.71 5.51
CA HIS A 46 13.87 0.77 5.88
C HIS A 46 14.29 -0.44 6.72
N ALA A 47 13.42 -0.89 7.62
CA ALA A 47 13.62 -2.10 8.43
C ALA A 47 13.44 -3.43 7.66
N GLY A 48 13.27 -3.38 6.33
CA GLY A 48 13.09 -4.58 5.49
C GLY A 48 11.69 -5.20 5.52
N ARG A 49 10.75 -4.64 6.29
CA ARG A 49 9.37 -5.13 6.41
C ARG A 49 8.47 -4.53 5.33
N ALA A 50 8.65 -5.03 4.11
CA ALA A 50 7.96 -4.53 2.92
C ALA A 50 6.44 -4.76 2.97
N ASP A 51 6.00 -5.88 3.52
CA ASP A 51 4.61 -6.22 3.81
C ASP A 51 3.90 -5.15 4.66
N VAL A 52 4.52 -4.74 5.77
CA VAL A 52 3.98 -3.70 6.65
C VAL A 52 4.01 -2.34 5.94
N ALA A 53 5.06 -2.06 5.18
CA ALA A 53 5.17 -0.82 4.42
C ALA A 53 4.03 -0.66 3.40
N VAL A 54 3.62 -1.75 2.75
CA VAL A 54 2.49 -1.80 1.81
C VAL A 54 1.16 -1.46 2.51
N LEU A 55 0.90 -2.05 3.66
CA LEU A 55 -0.33 -1.76 4.42
C LEU A 55 -0.35 -0.31 4.91
N ALA A 56 0.79 0.16 5.42
CA ALA A 56 0.93 1.52 5.93
C ALA A 56 0.73 2.59 4.83
N ILE A 57 1.28 2.39 3.63
CA ILE A 57 1.09 3.35 2.53
C ILE A 57 -0.37 3.38 2.06
N ARG A 58 -1.03 2.22 2.00
CA ARG A 58 -2.45 2.13 1.67
C ARG A 58 -3.29 2.90 2.68
N ARG A 59 -2.97 2.76 3.97
CA ARG A 59 -3.65 3.49 5.04
C ARG A 59 -3.44 5.00 4.95
N SER A 60 -2.21 5.46 4.68
CA SER A 60 -1.92 6.87 4.42
C SER A 60 -2.78 7.44 3.29
N LEU A 61 -2.80 6.76 2.15
CA LEU A 61 -3.53 7.19 0.95
C LEU A 61 -5.05 7.20 1.15
N SER A 62 -5.59 6.35 2.04
CA SER A 62 -7.02 6.39 2.41
C SER A 62 -7.42 7.65 3.17
N PHE A 63 -6.50 8.29 3.88
CA PHE A 63 -6.74 9.57 4.56
C PHE A 63 -6.49 10.77 3.66
N LYS A 64 -5.38 10.78 2.91
CA LYS A 64 -5.04 11.85 1.98
C LYS A 64 -4.12 11.36 0.86
N GLN A 65 -4.50 11.67 -0.37
CA GLN A 65 -3.77 11.34 -1.59
C GLN A 65 -2.63 12.34 -1.84
N THR A 66 -1.57 12.32 -1.04
CA THR A 66 -0.44 13.27 -1.21
C THR A 66 0.53 12.81 -2.32
N PRO A 67 1.24 13.74 -2.98
CA PRO A 67 2.22 13.40 -4.02
C PRO A 67 3.32 12.44 -3.52
N GLU A 68 3.80 12.64 -2.29
CA GLU A 68 4.86 11.84 -1.68
C GLU A 68 4.39 10.41 -1.43
N ALA A 69 3.15 10.24 -0.95
CA ALA A 69 2.56 8.93 -0.73
C ALA A 69 2.32 8.18 -2.06
N LYS A 70 1.94 8.89 -3.13
CA LYS A 70 1.82 8.30 -4.47
C LYS A 70 3.18 7.87 -5.02
N LEU A 71 4.22 8.68 -4.82
CA LEU A 71 5.59 8.36 -5.21
C LEU A 71 6.07 7.09 -4.49
N LEU A 72 5.88 7.02 -3.17
CA LEU A 72 6.27 5.84 -2.39
C LEU A 72 5.49 4.59 -2.80
N LYS A 73 4.18 4.71 -3.06
CA LYS A 73 3.38 3.62 -3.63
C LYS A 73 3.97 3.12 -4.94
N GLY A 74 4.30 4.01 -5.88
CA GLY A 74 4.93 3.63 -7.15
C GLY A 74 6.30 2.96 -6.98
N PHE A 75 7.10 3.43 -6.02
CA PHE A 75 8.35 2.79 -5.65
C PHE A 75 8.14 1.36 -5.12
N LEU A 76 7.20 1.17 -4.18
CA LEU A 76 6.89 -0.13 -3.60
C LEU A 76 6.42 -1.13 -4.66
N ILE A 77 5.55 -0.71 -5.60
CA ILE A 77 5.10 -1.55 -6.71
C ILE A 77 6.30 -2.09 -7.50
N ARG A 78 7.22 -1.20 -7.93
CA ARG A 78 8.41 -1.60 -8.70
C ARG A 78 9.31 -2.55 -7.91
N ARG A 79 9.49 -2.29 -6.61
CA ARG A 79 10.28 -3.15 -5.73
C ARG A 79 9.66 -4.54 -5.58
N GLN A 80 8.35 -4.62 -5.37
CA GLN A 80 7.61 -5.88 -5.24
C GLN A 80 7.70 -6.71 -6.52
N TYR A 81 7.55 -6.12 -7.70
CA TYR A 81 7.74 -6.86 -8.96
C TYR A 81 9.15 -7.46 -9.09
N ARG A 82 10.20 -6.72 -8.70
CA ARG A 82 11.57 -7.26 -8.71
C ARG A 82 11.73 -8.45 -7.76
N ALA A 83 11.20 -8.33 -6.55
CA ALA A 83 11.21 -9.43 -5.57
C ALA A 83 10.39 -10.63 -6.05
N LEU A 84 9.28 -10.41 -6.76
CA LEU A 84 8.47 -11.47 -7.35
C LEU A 84 9.28 -12.26 -8.37
N TYR A 85 9.93 -11.59 -9.32
CA TYR A 85 10.76 -12.28 -10.33
C TYR A 85 11.90 -13.07 -9.70
N GLN A 86 12.53 -12.55 -8.64
CA GLN A 86 13.56 -13.27 -7.89
C GLN A 86 12.98 -14.51 -7.19
N SER A 87 11.84 -14.38 -6.52
CA SER A 87 11.17 -15.49 -5.83
C SER A 87 10.75 -16.59 -6.80
N LEU A 88 10.24 -16.22 -7.98
CA LEU A 88 9.89 -17.17 -9.03
C LEU A 88 11.13 -17.91 -9.58
N GLY A 89 12.23 -17.19 -9.80
CA GLY A 89 13.49 -17.82 -10.25
C GLY A 89 14.07 -18.81 -9.24
N GLN A 90 13.84 -18.57 -7.94
CA GLN A 90 14.26 -19.46 -6.84
C GLN A 90 13.21 -20.53 -6.48
N GLN A 91 12.08 -20.58 -7.20
CA GLN A 91 10.94 -21.44 -6.90
C GLN A 91 10.39 -21.26 -5.47
N ASN A 92 10.59 -20.08 -4.87
CA ASN A 92 10.05 -19.75 -3.55
C ASN A 92 8.58 -19.31 -3.68
N TRP A 93 7.70 -20.28 -3.91
CA TRP A 93 6.28 -20.04 -4.19
C TRP A 93 5.54 -19.35 -3.04
N ARG A 94 5.95 -19.61 -1.80
CA ARG A 94 5.35 -18.99 -0.60
C ARG A 94 5.62 -17.49 -0.57
N GLU A 95 6.87 -17.10 -0.84
CA GLU A 95 7.26 -15.69 -0.90
C GLU A 95 6.61 -14.99 -2.10
N ALA A 96 6.61 -15.64 -3.27
CA ALA A 96 5.95 -15.12 -4.47
C ALA A 96 4.46 -14.81 -4.21
N ARG A 97 3.74 -15.69 -3.49
CA ARG A 97 2.34 -15.46 -3.12
C ARG A 97 2.17 -14.25 -2.19
N GLY A 98 3.01 -14.13 -1.15
CA GLY A 98 2.97 -12.96 -0.26
C GLY A 98 3.25 -11.63 -0.99
N ILE A 99 4.15 -11.66 -1.98
CA ILE A 99 4.45 -10.49 -2.82
C ILE A 99 3.25 -10.13 -3.70
N LEU A 100 2.57 -11.11 -4.29
CA LEU A 100 1.35 -10.90 -5.09
C LEU A 100 0.21 -10.29 -4.26
N ASP A 101 0.00 -10.76 -3.03
CA ASP A 101 -0.98 -10.17 -2.11
C ASP A 101 -0.64 -8.71 -1.80
N GLY A 102 0.64 -8.41 -1.62
CA GLY A 102 1.13 -7.03 -1.48
C GLY A 102 0.87 -6.17 -2.72
N LEU A 103 1.11 -6.70 -3.92
CA LEU A 103 0.83 -5.99 -5.18
C LEU A 103 -0.66 -5.70 -5.35
N ARG A 104 -1.53 -6.67 -5.06
CA ARG A 104 -3.00 -6.47 -5.05
C ARG A 104 -3.42 -5.41 -4.04
N ALA A 105 -2.82 -5.41 -2.85
CA ALA A 105 -3.09 -4.37 -1.85
C ALA A 105 -2.71 -2.95 -2.34
N LEU A 106 -1.68 -2.81 -3.19
CA LEU A 106 -1.25 -1.52 -3.74
C LEU A 106 -2.06 -1.13 -4.98
N GLN A 107 -2.24 -2.03 -5.94
CA GLN A 107 -2.81 -1.72 -7.25
C GLN A 107 -4.32 -1.96 -7.34
N GLY A 108 -4.90 -2.65 -6.36
CA GLY A 108 -6.26 -3.18 -6.43
C GLY A 108 -6.28 -4.57 -7.09
N ASP A 109 -7.49 -5.11 -7.22
CA ASP A 109 -7.70 -6.41 -7.86
C ASP A 109 -7.64 -6.23 -9.39
N SER A 110 -6.46 -6.47 -9.95
CA SER A 110 -6.27 -6.64 -11.38
C SER A 110 -6.48 -8.10 -11.76
N GLU A 111 -7.25 -8.36 -12.82
CA GLU A 111 -7.43 -9.70 -13.37
C GLU A 111 -6.09 -10.39 -13.66
N THR A 112 -5.09 -9.64 -14.13
CA THR A 112 -3.74 -10.15 -14.36
C THR A 112 -3.10 -10.64 -13.06
N LEU A 113 -3.19 -9.88 -11.97
CA LEU A 113 -2.63 -10.29 -10.67
C LEU A 113 -3.34 -11.52 -10.10
N LEU A 114 -4.65 -11.63 -10.33
CA LEU A 114 -5.44 -12.81 -9.93
C LEU A 114 -4.97 -14.06 -10.67
N ARG A 115 -4.89 -14.00 -12.01
CA ARG A 115 -4.40 -15.12 -12.83
C ARG A 115 -2.96 -15.51 -12.47
N PHE A 116 -2.10 -14.54 -12.17
CA PHE A 116 -0.74 -14.81 -11.69
C PHE A 116 -0.73 -15.51 -10.34
N ALA A 117 -1.61 -15.14 -9.41
CA ALA A 117 -1.73 -15.83 -8.12
C ALA A 117 -2.24 -17.26 -8.26
N GLU A 118 -3.18 -17.50 -9.17
CA GLU A 118 -3.65 -18.84 -9.51
C GLU A 118 -2.53 -19.70 -10.09
N LEU A 119 -1.76 -19.17 -11.04
CA LEU A 119 -0.61 -19.85 -11.63
C LEU A 119 0.44 -20.23 -10.58
N VAL A 120 0.82 -19.29 -9.71
CA VAL A 120 1.76 -19.56 -8.61
C VAL A 120 1.20 -20.60 -7.65
N GLY A 121 -0.11 -20.58 -7.39
CA GLY A 121 -0.79 -21.60 -6.60
C GLY A 121 -0.66 -23.00 -7.22
N TYR A 122 -0.92 -23.11 -8.52
CA TYR A 122 -0.79 -24.37 -9.27
C TYR A 122 0.65 -24.91 -9.27
N LEU A 123 1.64 -24.05 -9.54
CA LEU A 123 3.06 -24.45 -9.53
C LEU A 123 3.54 -24.88 -8.13
N SER A 124 3.02 -24.24 -7.08
CA SER A 124 3.31 -24.65 -5.70
C SER A 124 2.74 -26.03 -5.36
N PHE A 125 1.60 -26.39 -5.96
CA PHE A 125 0.97 -27.69 -5.76
C PHE A 125 1.75 -28.80 -6.50
N GLN A 126 2.06 -28.60 -7.77
CA GLN A 126 2.83 -29.56 -8.57
C GLN A 126 4.24 -29.84 -8.01
N SER A 127 4.92 -28.80 -7.52
CA SER A 127 6.26 -28.98 -6.92
C SER A 127 6.24 -29.79 -5.63
N ASN A 128 5.13 -29.80 -4.89
CA ASN A 128 4.95 -30.67 -3.73
C ASN A 128 4.66 -32.12 -4.14
N GLU A 129 3.80 -32.35 -5.15
CA GLU A 129 3.49 -33.70 -5.65
C GLU A 129 4.72 -34.42 -6.22
N ASN A 130 5.57 -33.71 -6.95
CA ASN A 130 6.82 -34.27 -7.48
C ASN A 130 7.79 -34.66 -6.37
N ARG A 131 7.86 -33.90 -5.26
CA ARG A 131 8.71 -34.25 -4.10
C ARG A 131 8.22 -35.47 -3.34
N THR A 132 6.91 -35.70 -3.28
CA THR A 132 6.33 -36.88 -2.61
C THR A 132 6.39 -38.16 -3.45
N SER A 133 6.71 -38.05 -4.74
CA SER A 133 6.80 -39.19 -5.66
C SER A 133 8.24 -39.75 -5.79
N GLU A 134 9.23 -39.05 -5.21
CA GLU A 134 10.65 -39.42 -5.20
C GLU A 134 11.12 -40.00 -3.84
N GLU A 135 10.22 -40.07 -2.83
CA GLU A 135 10.42 -40.75 -1.53
C GLU A 135 9.71 -42.11 -1.51
#